data_AF-A0A6C0KHU7-F1
#
_entry.id   AF-A0A6C0KHU7-F1
#
_cell.length_a   1.000
_cell.length_b   1.000
_cell.length_c   1.000
_cell.angle_alpha   90.00
_cell.angle_beta   90.00
_cell.angle_gamma   90.00
#
_symmetry.space_group_name_H-M   'P 1'
#
loop_
_entity.id
_entity.type
_entity.pdbx_description
1 polymer ?
#
loop_
_entity_poly.entity_id
_entity_poly.type
_entity_poly.pdbx_seq_one_letter_code
_entity_poly.pdbx_strand_id
1 'polypeptide(L)'
;MKSIILFGKGPSVSKCTKEIVEKYDDIAIVNYPVLNDFFKSLISDKKIKYHFANYSTYDDRYTDQVNDMLNIENILNTNYKTSNSYIHYLKNKNLFKGSIREKYEKYFKNNFDLDPNSGILGLQFLIDTGEYDNILLVGFDNYKRGEQTYYYPIDNANWKVLADSNHYLKLISKDGTYVGVNGHDPEKTEIYLSSLEKKYPNIKIERF
;
A
#
# COMPACT_ATOMS: atom_id res chain seq x y z
N MET A 1 6.82 -19.10 -13.17
CA MET A 1 5.74 -18.27 -12.61
C MET A 1 6.39 -17.10 -11.90
N LYS A 2 5.92 -15.89 -12.15
CA LYS A 2 6.48 -14.69 -11.52
C LYS A 2 5.61 -14.25 -10.35
N SER A 3 6.24 -13.80 -9.27
CA SER A 3 5.60 -13.59 -7.98
C SER A 3 5.94 -12.23 -7.37
N ILE A 4 4.97 -11.64 -6.66
CA ILE A 4 5.15 -10.36 -5.96
C ILE A 4 4.49 -10.37 -4.58
N ILE A 5 5.13 -9.73 -3.63
CA ILE A 5 4.55 -9.41 -2.33
C ILE A 5 4.17 -7.93 -2.29
N LEU A 6 2.91 -7.63 -1.95
CA LEU A 6 2.39 -6.27 -1.78
C LEU A 6 2.23 -5.95 -0.30
N PHE A 7 3.05 -5.04 0.21
CA PHE A 7 3.00 -4.57 1.59
C PHE A 7 2.07 -3.37 1.73
N GLY A 8 0.98 -3.57 2.46
CA GLY A 8 0.18 -2.54 3.10
C GLY A 8 0.85 -2.03 4.38
N LYS A 9 0.02 -1.65 5.36
CA LYS A 9 0.48 -1.15 6.66
C LYS A 9 -0.20 -1.81 7.86
N GLY A 10 -1.12 -2.73 7.64
CA GLY A 10 -1.86 -3.38 8.72
C GLY A 10 -1.00 -4.32 9.57
N PRO A 11 -1.52 -4.80 10.72
CA PRO A 11 -0.77 -5.59 11.70
C PRO A 11 -0.13 -6.86 11.18
N SER A 12 -0.67 -7.54 10.15
CA SER A 12 -0.08 -8.78 9.60
C SER A 12 1.36 -8.60 9.10
N VAL A 13 1.79 -7.37 8.76
CA VAL A 13 3.20 -7.07 8.44
C VAL A 13 4.13 -7.48 9.58
N SER A 14 3.75 -7.27 10.85
CA SER A 14 4.56 -7.63 12.02
C SER A 14 4.76 -9.14 12.22
N LYS A 15 3.93 -9.96 11.56
CA LYS A 15 4.02 -11.42 11.60
C LYS A 15 4.82 -11.99 10.41
N CYS A 16 5.13 -11.16 9.43
CA CYS A 16 5.81 -11.59 8.21
C CYS A 16 7.30 -11.80 8.51
N THR A 17 7.89 -12.86 7.94
CA THR A 17 9.31 -13.18 8.12
C THR A 17 10.09 -12.93 6.83
N LYS A 18 11.39 -12.69 6.95
CA LYS A 18 12.29 -12.55 5.79
C LYS A 18 12.23 -13.78 4.88
N GLU A 19 12.08 -14.99 5.45
CA GLU A 19 11.98 -16.23 4.68
C GLU A 19 10.71 -16.28 3.81
N ILE A 20 9.63 -15.60 4.22
CA ILE A 20 8.44 -15.45 3.38
C ILE A 20 8.74 -14.52 2.22
N VAL A 21 9.34 -13.35 2.49
CA VAL A 21 9.69 -12.35 1.47
C VAL A 21 10.65 -12.91 0.43
N GLU A 22 11.60 -13.74 0.85
CA GLU A 22 12.60 -14.35 -0.02
C GLU A 22 11.99 -15.25 -1.10
N LYS A 23 10.80 -15.81 -0.87
CA LYS A 23 10.05 -16.65 -1.83
C LYS A 23 9.43 -15.87 -2.99
N TYR A 24 9.37 -14.54 -2.90
CA TYR A 24 8.77 -13.68 -3.93
C TYR A 24 9.84 -12.98 -4.76
N ASP A 25 9.60 -12.84 -6.07
CA ASP A 25 10.57 -12.26 -7.00
C ASP A 25 10.69 -10.74 -6.82
N ASP A 26 9.55 -10.07 -6.70
CA ASP A 26 9.44 -8.62 -6.59
C ASP A 26 8.73 -8.19 -5.28
N ILE A 27 9.00 -6.96 -4.85
CA ILE A 27 8.30 -6.30 -3.74
C ILE A 27 7.53 -5.08 -4.26
N ALA A 28 6.32 -4.88 -3.76
CA ALA A 28 5.60 -3.63 -3.85
C ALA A 28 5.22 -3.10 -2.46
N ILE A 29 5.19 -1.77 -2.30
CA ILE A 29 4.78 -1.10 -1.05
C ILE A 29 3.67 -0.09 -1.32
N VAL A 30 2.78 0.08 -0.33
CA VAL A 30 1.64 1.00 -0.40
C VAL A 30 1.86 2.20 0.53
N ASN A 31 1.82 3.39 -0.05
CA ASN A 31 2.16 4.65 0.60
C ASN A 31 3.52 4.54 1.31
N TYR A 32 3.63 5.10 2.51
CA TYR A 32 4.87 5.21 3.25
C TYR A 32 4.83 4.27 4.48
N PRO A 33 5.12 2.96 4.35
CA PRO A 33 5.42 2.11 5.50
C PRO A 33 6.51 2.73 6.39
N VAL A 34 6.43 2.52 7.70
CA VAL A 34 7.45 3.02 8.62
C VAL A 34 8.74 2.22 8.44
N LEU A 35 9.81 2.87 7.99
CA LEU A 35 11.12 2.25 7.76
C LEU A 35 11.89 2.05 9.08
N ASN A 36 11.32 1.31 10.02
CA ASN A 36 12.02 0.84 11.22
C ASN A 36 12.94 -0.33 10.89
N ASP A 37 13.78 -0.73 11.84
CA ASP A 37 14.77 -1.80 11.63
C ASP A 37 14.12 -3.14 11.26
N PHE A 38 12.94 -3.42 11.81
CA PHE A 38 12.14 -4.59 11.45
C PHE A 38 11.77 -4.58 9.96
N PHE A 39 11.11 -3.54 9.47
CA PHE A 39 10.66 -3.47 8.08
C PHE A 39 11.84 -3.40 7.11
N LYS A 40 12.90 -2.67 7.45
CA LYS A 40 14.15 -2.64 6.67
C LYS A 40 14.81 -4.01 6.57
N SER A 41 14.90 -4.74 7.68
CA SER A 41 15.44 -6.10 7.70
C SER A 41 14.56 -7.07 6.92
N LEU A 42 13.24 -6.86 6.91
CA LEU A 42 12.27 -7.71 6.21
C LEU A 42 12.45 -7.64 4.68
N ILE A 43 12.77 -6.46 4.15
CA ILE A 43 12.90 -6.21 2.70
C ILE A 43 14.34 -6.04 2.24
N SER A 44 15.32 -6.27 3.12
CA SER A 44 16.74 -6.07 2.77
C SER A 44 17.11 -6.90 1.54
N ASP A 45 18.02 -6.36 0.72
CA ASP A 45 18.59 -7.06 -0.44
C ASP A 45 17.60 -7.35 -1.59
N LYS A 46 16.33 -6.94 -1.44
CA LYS A 46 15.30 -7.01 -2.48
C LYS A 46 15.06 -5.63 -3.08
N LYS A 47 14.67 -5.63 -4.35
CA LYS A 47 14.25 -4.43 -5.06
C LYS A 47 12.77 -4.17 -4.84
N ILE A 48 12.40 -2.90 -4.69
CA ILE A 48 11.00 -2.48 -4.66
C ILE A 48 10.58 -2.11 -6.08
N LYS A 49 9.90 -3.04 -6.74
CA LYS A 49 9.42 -2.87 -8.11
C LYS A 49 8.43 -1.71 -8.23
N TYR A 50 7.53 -1.59 -7.25
CA TYR A 50 6.48 -0.58 -7.21
C TYR A 50 6.31 0.02 -5.82
N HIS A 51 6.31 1.35 -5.75
CA HIS A 51 5.84 2.12 -4.63
C HIS A 51 4.55 2.84 -5.03
N PHE A 52 3.41 2.33 -4.57
CA PHE A 52 2.09 2.92 -4.79
C PHE A 52 1.84 4.07 -3.80
N ALA A 53 2.26 5.28 -4.14
CA ALA A 53 2.20 6.43 -3.25
C ALA A 53 1.00 7.34 -3.54
N ASN A 54 0.42 7.95 -2.51
CA ASN A 54 -0.47 9.09 -2.69
C ASN A 54 0.38 10.36 -2.87
N TYR A 55 0.32 11.00 -4.05
CA TYR A 55 1.17 12.16 -4.34
C TYR A 55 0.70 13.47 -3.70
N SER A 56 -0.48 13.54 -3.08
CA SER A 56 -0.92 14.77 -2.40
C SER A 56 -0.12 15.05 -1.13
N THR A 57 0.49 14.02 -0.55
CA THR A 57 1.33 14.12 0.64
C THR A 57 2.64 13.36 0.43
N TYR A 58 3.60 13.54 1.32
CA TYR A 58 4.86 12.80 1.29
C TYR A 58 5.39 12.58 2.70
N ASP A 59 6.13 11.49 2.86
CA ASP A 59 6.90 11.23 4.06
C ASP A 59 8.34 11.69 3.82
N ASP A 60 8.79 12.71 4.54
CA ASP A 60 10.15 13.27 4.42
C ASP A 60 11.26 12.30 4.84
N ARG A 61 10.90 11.11 5.34
CA ARG A 61 11.85 10.00 5.55
C ARG A 61 12.19 9.25 4.25
N TYR A 62 11.34 9.33 3.22
CA TYR A 62 11.59 8.74 1.90
C TYR A 62 12.35 9.72 1.02
N THR A 63 13.60 10.02 1.39
CA THR A 63 14.52 10.88 0.64
C THR A 63 15.06 10.17 -0.61
N ASP A 64 15.75 10.90 -1.51
CA ASP A 64 16.45 10.27 -2.65
C ASP A 64 17.40 9.16 -2.18
N GLN A 65 18.22 9.41 -1.15
CA GLN A 65 19.15 8.42 -0.60
C GLN A 65 18.42 7.18 -0.06
N VAL A 66 17.28 7.36 0.61
CA VAL A 66 16.49 6.24 1.12
C VAL A 66 15.85 5.45 -0.02
N ASN A 67 15.35 6.12 -1.05
CA ASN A 67 14.78 5.46 -2.22
C ASN A 67 15.83 4.69 -3.03
N ASP A 68 17.05 5.21 -3.12
CA ASP A 68 18.20 4.52 -3.72
C ASP A 68 18.58 3.30 -2.88
N MET A 69 18.65 3.43 -1.54
CA MET A 69 18.91 2.31 -0.62
C MET A 69 17.84 1.21 -0.72
N LEU A 70 16.57 1.60 -0.84
CA LEU A 70 15.43 0.69 -1.03
C LEU A 70 15.33 0.14 -2.46
N ASN A 71 16.16 0.62 -3.38
CA ASN A 71 16.17 0.25 -4.79
C ASN A 71 14.76 0.30 -5.41
N ILE A 72 14.08 1.44 -5.23
CA ILE A 72 12.74 1.67 -5.80
C ILE A 72 12.86 1.92 -7.29
N GLU A 73 12.18 1.13 -8.12
CA GLU A 73 12.19 1.30 -9.57
C GLU A 73 11.10 2.24 -10.08
N ASN A 74 9.89 2.14 -9.51
CA ASN A 74 8.72 2.88 -9.96
C ASN A 74 7.90 3.39 -8.79
N ILE A 75 7.57 4.67 -8.80
CA ILE A 75 6.60 5.29 -7.91
C ILE A 75 5.34 5.57 -8.75
N LEU A 76 4.19 5.05 -8.35
CA LEU A 76 2.91 5.19 -9.04
C LEU A 76 1.94 6.01 -8.20
N ASN A 77 1.27 7.00 -8.80
CA ASN A 77 0.32 7.84 -8.06
C ASN A 77 -1.01 7.11 -7.86
N THR A 78 -1.42 6.99 -6.60
CA THR A 78 -2.73 6.45 -6.19
C THR A 78 -3.79 7.51 -5.93
N ASN A 79 -3.44 8.79 -6.13
CA ASN A 79 -4.34 9.93 -6.10
C ASN A 79 -4.51 10.51 -7.52
N TYR A 80 -5.42 11.46 -7.71
CA TYR A 80 -5.64 12.12 -8.99
C TYR A 80 -4.38 12.86 -9.48
N LYS A 81 -4.24 12.97 -10.81
CA LYS A 81 -3.07 13.58 -11.48
C LYS A 81 -2.73 14.99 -11.03
N THR A 82 -3.70 15.75 -10.52
CA THR A 82 -3.52 17.14 -10.08
C THR A 82 -2.68 17.25 -8.79
N SER A 83 -2.49 16.16 -8.04
CA SER A 83 -1.69 16.14 -6.81
C SER A 83 -0.24 15.74 -7.10
N ASN A 84 0.74 16.57 -6.71
CA ASN A 84 2.15 16.37 -7.07
C ASN A 84 3.17 16.74 -5.97
N SER A 85 2.76 16.89 -4.71
CA SER A 85 3.64 17.25 -3.59
C SER A 85 4.88 16.35 -3.50
N TYR A 86 4.70 15.02 -3.63
CA TYR A 86 5.81 14.08 -3.54
C TYR A 86 6.78 14.17 -4.72
N ILE A 87 6.27 14.41 -5.94
CA ILE A 87 7.13 14.62 -7.12
C ILE A 87 8.09 15.76 -6.87
N HIS A 88 7.64 16.87 -6.26
CA HIS A 88 8.50 18.04 -6.03
C HIS A 88 9.57 17.82 -4.97
N TYR A 89 9.36 16.89 -4.05
CA TYR A 89 10.27 16.59 -2.95
C TYR A 89 11.55 15.85 -3.38
N LEU A 90 11.44 14.89 -4.30
CA LEU A 90 12.58 14.08 -4.74
C LEU A 90 13.32 14.67 -5.93
N LYS A 91 14.65 14.52 -6.01
CA LYS A 91 15.42 14.94 -7.18
C LYS A 91 15.25 13.97 -8.35
N ASN A 92 15.21 12.67 -8.10
CA ASN A 92 15.10 11.67 -9.17
C ASN A 92 13.67 11.57 -9.72
N LYS A 93 13.35 12.39 -10.73
CA LYS A 93 12.01 12.42 -11.33
C LYS A 93 11.69 11.18 -12.18
N ASN A 94 12.69 10.38 -12.58
CA ASN A 94 12.49 9.21 -13.44
C ASN A 94 11.74 8.06 -12.76
N LEU A 95 11.78 8.04 -11.42
CA LEU A 95 11.03 7.09 -10.60
C LEU A 95 9.52 7.26 -10.77
N PHE A 96 9.05 8.49 -10.96
CA PHE A 96 7.62 8.80 -10.94
C PHE A 96 6.94 8.41 -12.25
N LYS A 97 5.86 7.66 -12.10
CA LYS A 97 4.95 7.27 -13.16
C LYS A 97 3.59 7.95 -12.98
N GLY A 98 2.73 7.78 -13.98
CA GLY A 98 1.40 8.37 -13.99
C GLY A 98 0.49 7.90 -12.86
N SER A 99 -0.68 8.53 -12.78
CA SER A 99 -1.75 8.11 -11.88
C SER A 99 -2.47 6.87 -12.38
N ILE A 100 -2.75 5.98 -11.43
CA ILE A 100 -3.60 4.81 -11.62
C ILE A 100 -5.02 5.03 -11.09
N ARG A 101 -5.26 6.12 -10.34
CA ARG A 101 -6.54 6.41 -9.67
C ARG A 101 -7.68 6.55 -10.67
N GLU A 102 -7.52 7.39 -11.71
CA GLU A 102 -8.63 7.67 -12.64
C GLU A 102 -9.10 6.41 -13.40
N LYS A 103 -8.18 5.48 -13.69
CA LYS A 103 -8.52 4.22 -14.33
C LYS A 103 -9.36 3.33 -13.41
N TYR A 104 -8.88 3.13 -12.17
CA TYR A 104 -9.44 2.10 -11.30
C TYR A 104 -10.60 2.57 -10.44
N GLU A 105 -10.68 3.86 -10.09
CA GLU A 105 -11.81 4.38 -9.33
C GLU A 105 -13.14 4.14 -10.04
N LYS A 106 -13.23 4.43 -11.33
CA LYS A 106 -14.44 4.18 -12.12
C LYS A 106 -14.82 2.70 -12.12
N TYR A 107 -13.82 1.82 -12.20
CA TYR A 107 -14.03 0.38 -12.10
C TYR A 107 -14.61 -0.02 -10.73
N PHE A 108 -14.00 0.44 -9.64
CA PHE A 108 -14.47 0.11 -8.29
C PHE A 108 -15.84 0.70 -7.96
N LYS A 109 -16.10 1.94 -8.38
CA LYS A 109 -17.40 2.57 -8.21
C LYS A 109 -18.52 1.82 -8.93
N ASN A 110 -18.27 1.36 -10.16
CA ASN A 110 -19.29 0.70 -10.97
C ASN A 110 -19.52 -0.77 -10.59
N ASN A 111 -18.51 -1.48 -10.08
CA ASN A 111 -18.60 -2.92 -9.82
C ASN A 111 -18.82 -3.26 -8.35
N PHE A 112 -18.46 -2.36 -7.43
CA PHE A 112 -18.47 -2.62 -5.99
C PHE A 112 -19.06 -1.46 -5.17
N ASP A 113 -19.46 -0.34 -5.80
CA ASP A 113 -19.82 0.91 -5.13
C ASP A 113 -18.76 1.34 -4.09
N LEU A 114 -17.49 1.09 -4.41
CA LEU A 114 -16.36 1.24 -3.51
C LEU A 114 -15.52 2.46 -3.91
N ASP A 115 -15.14 3.29 -2.93
CA ASP A 115 -14.01 4.21 -3.04
C ASP A 115 -12.72 3.49 -2.59
N PRO A 116 -11.88 3.02 -3.53
CA PRO A 116 -10.76 2.16 -3.21
C PRO A 116 -9.63 2.93 -2.51
N ASN A 117 -9.01 2.34 -1.49
CA ASN A 117 -7.78 2.87 -0.93
C ASN A 117 -6.56 2.59 -1.85
N SER A 118 -5.42 3.22 -1.56
CA SER A 118 -4.17 3.03 -2.34
C SER A 118 -3.75 1.58 -2.52
N GLY A 119 -3.98 0.73 -1.51
CA GLY A 119 -3.61 -0.69 -1.57
C GLY A 119 -4.48 -1.47 -2.54
N ILE A 120 -5.79 -1.20 -2.54
CA ILE A 120 -6.74 -1.81 -3.47
C ILE A 120 -6.50 -1.34 -4.92
N LEU A 121 -6.14 -0.07 -5.11
CA LEU A 121 -5.69 0.45 -6.40
C LEU A 121 -4.42 -0.25 -6.88
N GLY A 122 -3.43 -0.40 -5.99
CA GLY A 122 -2.17 -1.09 -6.29
C GLY A 122 -2.37 -2.56 -6.65
N LEU A 123 -3.23 -3.27 -5.93
CA LEU A 123 -3.58 -4.66 -6.23
C LEU A 123 -4.22 -4.82 -7.61
N GLN A 124 -5.24 -4.00 -7.92
CA GLN A 124 -5.86 -4.07 -9.25
C GLN A 124 -4.88 -3.71 -10.36
N PHE A 125 -3.95 -2.78 -10.11
CA PHE A 125 -2.85 -2.51 -11.03
C PHE A 125 -2.00 -3.75 -11.28
N LEU A 126 -1.54 -4.43 -10.23
CA LEU A 126 -0.71 -5.64 -10.36
C LEU A 126 -1.42 -6.74 -11.14
N ILE A 127 -2.70 -6.97 -10.87
CA ILE A 127 -3.53 -7.94 -11.62
C ILE A 127 -3.58 -7.58 -13.12
N ASP A 128 -3.86 -6.32 -13.43
CA ASP A 128 -4.02 -5.84 -14.81
C ASP A 128 -2.70 -5.83 -15.60
N THR A 129 -1.53 -5.88 -14.94
CA THR A 129 -0.24 -6.01 -15.66
C THR A 129 -0.12 -7.34 -16.38
N GLY A 130 -0.79 -8.40 -15.88
CA GLY A 130 -0.60 -9.77 -16.36
C GLY A 130 0.81 -10.33 -16.14
N GLU A 131 1.65 -9.64 -15.35
CA GLU A 131 3.05 -10.00 -15.13
C GLU A 131 3.22 -11.04 -14.01
N TYR A 132 2.27 -11.13 -13.08
CA TYR A 132 2.39 -11.95 -11.87
C TYR A 132 1.33 -13.05 -11.82
N ASP A 133 1.79 -14.28 -11.59
CA ASP A 133 0.94 -15.44 -11.38
C ASP A 133 0.65 -15.67 -9.88
N ASN A 134 1.43 -15.04 -9.00
CA ASN A 134 1.30 -15.16 -7.55
C ASN A 134 1.47 -13.78 -6.88
N ILE A 135 0.46 -13.35 -6.13
CA ILE A 135 0.44 -12.09 -5.40
C ILE A 135 0.12 -12.37 -3.92
N LEU A 136 1.06 -12.07 -3.02
CA LEU A 136 0.81 -12.12 -1.59
C LEU A 136 0.51 -10.73 -1.02
N LEU A 137 -0.61 -10.61 -0.34
CA LEU A 137 -1.05 -9.39 0.34
C LEU A 137 -0.64 -9.48 1.81
N VAL A 138 0.20 -8.55 2.27
CA VAL A 138 0.62 -8.45 3.67
C VAL A 138 0.26 -7.07 4.20
N GLY A 139 -0.41 -6.98 5.36
CA GLY A 139 -0.89 -5.72 5.92
C GLY A 139 -2.22 -5.24 5.33
N PHE A 140 -3.03 -6.18 4.83
CA PHE A 140 -4.38 -5.96 4.28
C PHE A 140 -5.46 -6.49 5.25
N ASP A 141 -5.39 -6.05 6.51
CA ASP A 141 -6.20 -6.57 7.62
C ASP A 141 -7.63 -5.97 7.72
N ASN A 142 -8.03 -5.14 6.75
CA ASN A 142 -9.39 -4.59 6.61
C ASN A 142 -9.99 -3.86 7.85
N TYR A 143 -9.19 -3.02 8.53
CA TYR A 143 -9.62 -2.08 9.59
C TYR A 143 -10.73 -2.61 10.51
N LYS A 144 -10.35 -3.33 11.56
CA LYS A 144 -11.32 -3.81 12.56
C LYS A 144 -11.44 -2.83 13.71
N ARG A 145 -12.68 -2.45 14.04
CA ARG A 145 -12.97 -1.51 15.13
C ARG A 145 -12.45 -2.07 16.46
N GLY A 146 -11.73 -1.24 17.21
CA GLY A 146 -11.12 -1.61 18.49
C GLY A 146 -9.82 -2.41 18.36
N GLU A 147 -9.36 -2.72 17.14
CA GLU A 147 -8.08 -3.37 16.90
C GLU A 147 -7.01 -2.37 16.46
N GLN A 148 -5.75 -2.76 16.64
CA GLN A 148 -4.60 -2.00 16.17
C GLN A 148 -4.64 -1.86 14.64
N THR A 149 -4.46 -0.64 14.15
CA THR A 149 -4.61 -0.35 12.72
C THR A 149 -3.34 -0.62 11.91
N TYR A 150 -2.17 -0.44 12.53
CA TYR A 150 -0.88 -0.50 11.85
C TYR A 150 0.11 -1.43 12.55
N TYR A 151 1.06 -2.00 11.80
CA TYR A 151 2.11 -2.86 12.36
C TYR A 151 3.12 -2.13 13.26
N TYR A 152 3.05 -0.80 13.31
CA TYR A 152 3.95 0.05 14.09
C TYR A 152 3.17 0.87 15.13
N PRO A 153 3.80 1.23 16.27
CA PRO A 153 3.25 2.20 17.20
C PRO A 153 2.96 3.54 16.54
N ILE A 154 1.86 4.21 16.89
CA ILE A 154 1.43 5.45 16.23
C ILE A 154 2.48 6.57 16.31
N ASP A 155 3.29 6.59 17.37
CA ASP A 155 4.37 7.56 17.57
C ASP A 155 5.48 7.46 16.51
N ASN A 156 5.59 6.31 15.84
CA ASN A 156 6.53 6.13 14.74
C ASN A 156 5.97 6.60 13.39
N ALA A 157 4.71 7.01 13.33
CA ALA A 157 4.11 7.52 12.11
C ALA A 157 4.61 8.94 11.79
N ASN A 158 4.68 9.29 10.50
CA ASN A 158 4.88 10.68 10.11
C ASN A 158 3.55 11.42 10.27
N TRP A 159 3.47 12.30 11.27
CA TRP A 159 2.25 13.06 11.54
C TRP A 159 1.84 13.95 10.37
N LYS A 160 2.74 14.39 9.47
CA LYS A 160 2.32 15.14 8.27
C LYS A 160 1.46 14.29 7.34
N VAL A 161 1.89 13.05 7.12
CA VAL A 161 1.17 12.06 6.31
C VAL A 161 -0.17 11.67 6.96
N LEU A 162 -0.24 11.64 8.28
CA LEU A 162 -1.49 11.35 9.01
C LEU A 162 -2.41 12.57 9.18
N ALA A 163 -1.86 13.78 9.34
CA ALA A 163 -2.58 15.00 9.71
C ALA A 163 -3.11 15.79 8.51
N ASP A 164 -2.46 15.73 7.34
CA ASP A 164 -3.04 16.27 6.09
C ASP A 164 -4.43 15.68 5.81
N SER A 165 -4.65 14.48 6.31
CA SER A 165 -5.96 13.90 6.47
C SER A 165 -6.50 14.16 7.88
N ASN A 166 -7.06 15.35 8.14
CA ASN A 166 -7.90 15.68 9.31
C ASN A 166 -8.96 14.60 9.65
N HIS A 167 -9.20 13.69 8.71
CA HIS A 167 -9.97 12.46 8.84
C HIS A 167 -9.31 11.41 9.77
N TYR A 168 -8.00 11.17 9.73
CA TYR A 168 -7.36 10.07 10.48
C TYR A 168 -7.35 10.27 12.00
N LEU A 169 -7.24 11.52 12.48
CA LEU A 169 -7.35 11.80 13.93
C LEU A 169 -8.75 11.50 14.49
N LYS A 170 -9.77 11.34 13.63
CA LYS A 170 -11.11 10.88 14.01
C LYS A 170 -11.29 9.37 13.86
N LEU A 171 -10.37 8.70 13.18
CA LEU A 171 -10.45 7.28 12.82
C LEU A 171 -9.52 6.42 13.67
N ILE A 172 -8.45 6.99 14.21
CA ILE A 172 -7.44 6.28 15.00
C ILE A 172 -7.28 7.02 16.33
N SER A 173 -7.43 6.28 17.44
CA SER A 173 -7.17 6.77 18.79
C SER A 173 -5.67 7.07 19.02
N LYS A 174 -5.36 7.70 20.16
CA LYS A 174 -3.98 7.93 20.59
C LYS A 174 -3.17 6.64 20.83
N ASP A 175 -3.83 5.51 21.07
CA ASP A 175 -3.17 4.20 21.22
C ASP A 175 -3.09 3.40 19.91
N GLY A 176 -3.52 3.98 18.78
CA GLY A 176 -3.40 3.36 17.46
C GLY A 176 -4.57 2.41 17.08
N THR A 177 -5.62 2.37 17.89
CA THR A 177 -6.82 1.56 17.62
C THR A 177 -7.81 2.27 16.69
N TYR A 178 -8.49 1.50 15.84
CA TYR A 178 -9.47 2.04 14.90
C TYR A 178 -10.80 2.35 15.61
N VAL A 179 -11.28 3.60 15.53
CA VAL A 179 -12.45 4.11 16.26
C VAL A 179 -13.59 4.63 15.38
N GLY A 180 -13.37 4.90 14.09
CA GLY A 180 -14.35 5.57 13.24
C GLY A 180 -14.77 4.80 11.98
N VAL A 181 -15.49 5.47 11.08
CA VAL A 181 -15.88 4.96 9.75
C VAL A 181 -15.29 5.91 8.70
N ASN A 182 -14.37 5.41 7.87
CA ASN A 182 -13.78 6.16 6.76
C ASN A 182 -14.67 6.02 5.51
N GLY A 183 -14.48 6.89 4.50
CA GLY A 183 -15.05 6.70 3.16
C GLY A 183 -14.58 5.41 2.47
N HIS A 184 -13.47 4.83 2.93
CA HIS A 184 -13.09 3.46 2.59
C HIS A 184 -13.91 2.46 3.39
N ASP A 185 -14.80 1.76 2.70
CA ASP A 185 -15.71 0.77 3.26
C ASP A 185 -15.01 -0.60 3.38
N PRO A 186 -14.75 -1.10 4.62
CA PRO A 186 -14.07 -2.38 4.82
C PRO A 186 -14.88 -3.58 4.32
N GLU A 187 -16.21 -3.52 4.40
CA GLU A 187 -17.10 -4.60 3.96
C GLU A 187 -17.05 -4.74 2.43
N LYS A 188 -17.20 -3.62 1.71
CA LYS A 188 -17.04 -3.60 0.25
C LYS A 188 -15.64 -3.99 -0.21
N THR A 189 -14.62 -3.64 0.57
CA THR A 189 -13.24 -4.07 0.31
C THR A 189 -13.11 -5.59 0.45
N GLU A 190 -13.71 -6.18 1.49
CA GLU A 190 -13.72 -7.63 1.68
C GLU A 190 -14.49 -8.36 0.57
N ILE A 191 -15.62 -7.82 0.11
CA ILE A 191 -16.37 -8.34 -1.05
C ILE A 191 -15.47 -8.37 -2.30
N TYR A 192 -14.72 -7.30 -2.55
CA TYR A 192 -13.77 -7.26 -3.67
C TYR A 192 -12.69 -8.34 -3.52
N LEU A 193 -12.00 -8.40 -2.36
CA LEU A 193 -10.92 -9.35 -2.13
C LEU A 193 -11.40 -10.80 -2.26
N SER A 194 -12.56 -11.12 -1.69
CA SER A 194 -13.19 -12.45 -1.78
C SER A 194 -13.61 -12.82 -3.21
N SER A 195 -13.82 -11.82 -4.10
CA SER A 195 -14.19 -12.08 -5.49
C SER A 195 -13.01 -12.45 -6.40
N LEU A 196 -11.77 -12.20 -5.95
CA LEU A 196 -10.59 -12.26 -6.80
C LEU A 196 -10.27 -13.66 -7.31
N GLU A 197 -10.38 -14.69 -6.47
CA GLU A 197 -10.10 -16.08 -6.88
C GLU A 197 -11.02 -16.53 -8.01
N LYS A 198 -12.30 -16.15 -7.95
CA LYS A 198 -13.27 -16.48 -9.01
C LYS A 198 -13.04 -15.67 -10.28
N LYS A 199 -12.68 -14.40 -10.14
CA LYS A 199 -12.52 -13.46 -11.26
C LYS A 199 -11.21 -13.66 -12.02
N TYR A 200 -10.16 -14.06 -11.31
CA TYR A 200 -8.80 -14.24 -11.82
C TYR A 200 -8.28 -15.63 -11.44
N PRO A 201 -8.88 -16.72 -11.97
CA PRO A 201 -8.56 -18.08 -11.53
C PRO A 201 -7.13 -18.53 -11.87
N ASN A 202 -6.44 -17.79 -12.74
CA ASN A 202 -5.06 -18.07 -13.14
C ASN A 202 -4.02 -17.31 -12.29
N ILE A 203 -4.46 -16.46 -11.35
CA ILE A 203 -3.57 -15.72 -10.45
C ILE A 203 -3.83 -16.21 -9.03
N LYS A 204 -2.80 -16.73 -8.38
CA LYS A 204 -2.86 -17.07 -6.96
C LYS A 204 -2.77 -15.78 -6.15
N ILE A 205 -3.84 -15.39 -5.46
CA ILE A 205 -3.89 -14.19 -4.63
C ILE A 205 -4.13 -14.62 -3.20
N GLU A 206 -3.14 -14.41 -2.33
CA GLU A 206 -3.16 -14.84 -0.93
C GLU A 206 -3.13 -13.65 0.02
N ARG A 207 -3.67 -13.82 1.23
CA ARG A 207 -3.57 -12.86 2.33
C ARG A 207 -2.83 -13.48 3.50
N PHE A 208 -1.90 -12.73 4.07
CA PHE A 208 -1.09 -13.13 5.22
C PHE A 208 -1.67 -12.62 6.54
#